data_AF-A0A1F1SG25-F1
#
_entry.id   AF-A0A1F1SG25-F1
#
_cell.length_a   1.000
_cell.length_b   1.000
_cell.length_c   1.000
_cell.angle_alpha   90.00
_cell.angle_beta   90.00
_cell.angle_gamma   90.00
#
_symmetry.space_group_name_H-M   'P 1'
#
loop_
_entity.id
_entity.type
_entity.pdbx_description
1 polymer ?
#
loop_
_entity_poly.entity_id
_entity_poly.type
_entity_poly.pdbx_seq_one_letter_code
_entity_poly.pdbx_strand_id
1 'polypeptide(L)'
;MTPREILTAGTVVPVIAINDPQTAVGLAQALLDGGIRVLEITLRTPAAVEAIRRIKREVPAAIIGAGTVINAAQLKAVTEAGAMFAISPGINTPFAQAAAAADIPVIPGVSGAGELMLALEYGFDTVKLFPAEAVGGIKMLKALHGPFPQVRFCPTGGIGPAAAPDYLAQPNVLCVGGSWLTPAQLVAEKNWRAITELAEQSVRLKPAPHR
;
A
#
# COMPACT_ATOMS: atom_id res chain seq x y z
N MET A 1 -12.47 5.32 -7.33
CA MET A 1 -11.54 4.20 -7.60
C MET A 1 -11.83 3.09 -6.62
N THR A 2 -11.85 1.84 -7.06
CA THR A 2 -12.00 0.67 -6.19
C THR A 2 -10.65 0.24 -5.62
N PRO A 3 -10.61 -0.54 -4.52
CA PRO A 3 -9.38 -1.16 -4.03
C PRO A 3 -8.60 -1.93 -5.09
N ARG A 4 -9.30 -2.66 -5.98
CA ARG A 4 -8.68 -3.41 -7.07
C ARG A 4 -8.03 -2.50 -8.10
N GLU A 5 -8.70 -1.42 -8.51
CA GLU A 5 -8.12 -0.43 -9.45
C GLU A 5 -6.87 0.24 -8.89
N ILE A 6 -6.82 0.48 -7.57
CA ILE A 6 -5.64 1.04 -6.91
C ILE A 6 -4.49 0.03 -6.96
N LEU A 7 -4.72 -1.21 -6.54
CA LEU A 7 -3.66 -2.22 -6.45
C LEU A 7 -3.22 -2.78 -7.83
N THR A 8 -3.99 -2.58 -8.90
CA THR A 8 -3.58 -2.95 -10.27
C THR A 8 -2.95 -1.79 -11.04
N ALA A 9 -2.91 -0.58 -10.47
CA ALA A 9 -2.32 0.58 -11.14
C ALA A 9 -0.79 0.52 -11.28
N GLY A 10 -0.14 -0.42 -10.57
CA GLY A 10 1.28 -0.73 -10.64
C GLY A 10 1.59 -2.05 -9.91
N THR A 11 2.81 -2.56 -10.08
CA THR A 11 3.23 -3.86 -9.52
C THR A 11 3.74 -3.73 -8.09
N VAL A 12 4.10 -2.52 -7.67
CA VAL A 12 4.60 -2.22 -6.35
C VAL A 12 3.92 -0.98 -5.78
N VAL A 13 3.50 -1.06 -4.52
CA VAL A 13 3.07 0.08 -3.71
C VAL A 13 4.20 0.43 -2.74
N PRO A 14 4.86 1.59 -2.89
CA PRO A 14 5.90 2.03 -1.98
C PRO A 14 5.29 2.35 -0.60
N VAL A 15 5.89 1.78 0.45
CA VAL A 15 5.55 2.04 1.85
C VAL A 15 6.45 3.15 2.36
N ILE A 16 5.92 4.38 2.42
CA ILE A 16 6.71 5.59 2.57
C ILE A 16 6.59 6.14 4.00
N ALA A 17 7.71 6.46 4.63
CA ALA A 17 7.76 7.25 5.85
C ALA A 17 8.40 8.62 5.55
N ILE A 18 7.71 9.71 5.90
CA ILE A 18 8.17 11.07 5.63
C ILE A 18 8.41 11.76 6.96
N ASN A 19 9.65 12.14 7.26
CA ASN A 19 9.96 12.87 8.50
C ASN A 19 9.81 14.39 8.34
N ASP A 20 10.08 14.92 7.15
CA ASP A 20 9.98 16.34 6.82
C ASP A 20 8.97 16.54 5.68
N PRO A 21 7.84 17.24 5.90
CA PRO A 21 6.86 17.54 4.85
C PRO A 21 7.46 18.23 3.61
N GLN A 22 8.61 18.91 3.72
CA GLN A 22 9.31 19.52 2.58
C GLN A 22 9.88 18.53 1.58
N THR A 23 10.10 17.28 1.98
CA THR A 23 10.56 16.22 1.08
C THR A 23 9.43 15.56 0.29
N ALA A 24 8.18 15.73 0.74
CA ALA A 24 7.03 14.96 0.27
C ALA A 24 6.77 15.11 -1.24
N VAL A 25 6.77 16.34 -1.74
CA VAL A 25 6.45 16.65 -3.14
C VAL A 25 7.55 16.17 -4.09
N GLY A 26 8.81 16.44 -3.76
CA GLY A 26 9.96 15.98 -4.54
C GLY A 26 10.04 14.45 -4.60
N LEU A 27 9.78 13.78 -3.46
CA LEU A 27 9.70 12.33 -3.39
C LEU A 27 8.57 11.76 -4.25
N ALA A 28 7.37 12.33 -4.16
CA ALA A 28 6.22 11.90 -4.95
C ALA A 28 6.46 12.07 -6.47
N GLN A 29 7.05 13.19 -6.87
CA GLN A 29 7.40 13.44 -8.27
C GLN A 29 8.46 12.45 -8.76
N ALA A 30 9.52 12.18 -7.98
CA ALA A 30 10.56 11.22 -8.34
C ALA A 30 10.00 9.81 -8.57
N LEU A 31 9.06 9.37 -7.72
CA LEU A 31 8.39 8.08 -7.87
C LEU A 31 7.50 8.05 -9.11
N LEU A 32 6.76 9.13 -9.38
CA LEU A 32 5.95 9.26 -10.61
C LEU A 32 6.79 9.23 -11.88
N ASP A 33 7.91 9.95 -11.89
CA ASP A 33 8.84 10.00 -13.02
C ASP A 33 9.40 8.59 -13.31
N GLY A 34 9.58 7.77 -12.27
CA GLY A 34 9.96 6.36 -12.40
C GLY A 34 8.80 5.39 -12.66
N GLY A 35 7.59 5.90 -12.88
CA GLY A 35 6.40 5.12 -13.25
C GLY A 35 5.55 4.59 -12.09
N ILE A 36 5.87 4.94 -10.84
CA ILE A 36 5.09 4.54 -9.66
C ILE A 36 4.04 5.60 -9.35
N ARG A 37 2.76 5.27 -9.61
CA ARG A 37 1.63 6.20 -9.45
C ARG A 37 0.92 6.13 -8.11
N VAL A 38 0.94 4.96 -7.46
CA VAL A 38 0.26 4.73 -6.19
C VAL A 38 1.25 4.93 -5.05
N LEU A 39 0.94 5.77 -4.08
CA LEU A 39 1.85 6.13 -2.99
C LEU A 39 1.18 5.89 -1.63
N GLU A 40 1.73 5.00 -0.79
CA GLU A 40 1.24 4.75 0.58
C GLU A 40 2.08 5.56 1.59
N ILE A 41 1.59 6.73 2.02
CA ILE A 41 2.24 7.52 3.08
C ILE A 41 1.82 6.99 4.44
N THR A 42 2.76 6.38 5.17
CA THR A 42 2.47 5.78 6.47
C THR A 42 2.33 6.82 7.57
N LEU A 43 1.32 6.68 8.43
CA LEU A 43 1.11 7.48 9.65
C LEU A 43 2.07 7.11 10.78
N ARG A 44 3.36 6.94 10.45
CA ARG A 44 4.43 6.60 11.40
C ARG A 44 5.22 7.83 11.85
N THR A 45 4.89 9.00 11.31
CA THR A 45 5.54 10.28 11.61
C THR A 45 4.49 11.37 11.78
N PRO A 46 4.75 12.42 12.58
CA PRO A 46 3.85 13.57 12.68
C PRO A 46 3.64 14.32 11.36
N ALA A 47 4.60 14.23 10.43
CA ALA A 47 4.60 14.89 9.14
C ALA A 47 3.67 14.26 8.09
N ALA A 48 3.18 13.03 8.32
CA ALA A 48 2.49 12.25 7.31
C ALA A 48 1.21 12.91 6.75
N VAL A 49 0.36 13.45 7.63
CA VAL A 49 -0.91 14.09 7.21
C VAL A 49 -0.65 15.34 6.37
N GLU A 50 0.35 16.15 6.75
CA GLU A 50 0.72 17.32 5.97
C GLU A 50 1.37 16.93 4.64
N ALA A 51 2.20 15.88 4.61
CA ALA A 51 2.74 15.34 3.38
C ALA A 51 1.65 14.91 2.39
N ILE A 52 0.59 14.24 2.88
CA ILE A 52 -0.58 13.86 2.06
C ILE A 52 -1.24 15.10 1.45
N ARG A 53 -1.51 16.16 2.24
CA ARG A 53 -2.12 17.40 1.73
C ARG A 53 -1.28 18.03 0.63
N ARG A 54 0.03 18.11 0.84
CA ARG A 54 0.96 18.71 -0.10
C ARG A 54 1.03 17.93 -1.41
N ILE A 55 1.19 16.61 -1.34
CA ILE A 55 1.22 15.75 -2.53
C ILE A 55 -0.11 15.85 -3.27
N LYS A 56 -1.25 15.81 -2.56
CA LYS A 56 -2.57 15.94 -3.19
C LYS A 56 -2.73 17.25 -3.97
N ARG A 57 -2.22 18.36 -3.44
CA ARG A 57 -2.30 19.69 -4.05
C ARG A 57 -1.30 19.88 -5.20
N GLU A 58 -0.06 19.46 -4.99
CA GLU A 58 1.08 19.82 -5.86
C GLU A 58 1.41 18.73 -6.89
N VAL A 59 0.94 17.49 -6.68
CA VAL A 59 1.21 16.32 -7.53
C VAL A 59 -0.09 15.57 -7.85
N PRO A 60 -1.05 16.20 -8.58
CA PRO A 60 -2.39 15.65 -8.79
C PRO A 60 -2.43 14.34 -9.60
N ALA A 61 -1.34 14.01 -10.31
CA ALA A 61 -1.19 12.76 -11.05
C ALA A 61 -0.93 11.55 -10.14
N ALA A 62 -0.50 11.77 -8.89
CA ALA A 62 -0.29 10.70 -7.92
C ALA A 62 -1.61 10.22 -7.33
N ILE A 63 -1.78 8.90 -7.27
CA ILE A 63 -2.82 8.24 -6.47
C ILE A 63 -2.27 8.16 -5.05
N ILE A 64 -2.49 9.23 -4.28
CA ILE A 64 -1.97 9.37 -2.92
C ILE A 64 -2.89 8.69 -1.92
N GLY A 65 -2.36 7.81 -1.07
CA GLY A 65 -3.09 7.16 0.01
C GLY A 65 -2.34 7.21 1.33
N ALA A 66 -3.02 6.77 2.38
CA ALA A 66 -2.46 6.68 3.71
C ALA A 66 -2.25 5.23 4.13
N GLY A 67 -1.10 4.94 4.73
CA GLY A 67 -0.78 3.65 5.34
C GLY A 67 -0.73 3.73 6.86
N THR A 68 -0.74 2.58 7.53
CA THR A 68 -0.68 2.52 9.00
C THR A 68 -1.86 3.28 9.66
N VAL A 69 -3.03 3.27 9.00
CA VAL A 69 -4.28 3.79 9.59
C VAL A 69 -4.83 2.73 10.53
N ILE A 70 -4.87 3.01 11.84
CA ILE A 70 -5.21 2.00 12.87
C ILE A 70 -6.54 2.26 13.58
N ASN A 71 -7.19 3.39 13.34
CA ASN A 71 -8.48 3.72 13.93
C ASN A 71 -9.30 4.70 13.07
N ALA A 72 -10.58 4.87 13.42
CA ALA A 72 -11.51 5.74 12.71
C ALA A 72 -11.09 7.23 12.70
N ALA A 73 -10.49 7.71 13.79
CA ALA A 73 -10.04 9.10 13.88
C ALA A 73 -8.91 9.39 12.87
N GLN A 74 -7.96 8.47 12.73
CA GLN A 74 -6.90 8.56 11.73
C GLN A 74 -7.46 8.44 10.32
N LEU A 75 -8.40 7.52 10.09
CA LEU A 75 -9.07 7.36 8.79
C LEU A 75 -9.74 8.67 8.36
N LYS A 76 -10.50 9.30 9.27
CA LYS A 76 -11.10 10.61 9.05
C LYS A 76 -10.04 11.68 8.72
N ALA A 77 -8.97 11.76 9.52
CA ALA A 77 -7.94 12.78 9.33
C ALA A 77 -7.22 12.68 7.97
N VAL A 78 -6.97 11.47 7.47
CA VAL A 78 -6.33 11.28 6.16
C VAL A 78 -7.29 11.52 5.00
N THR A 79 -8.57 11.17 5.16
CA THR A 79 -9.62 11.52 4.19
C THR A 79 -9.73 13.04 4.06
N GLU A 80 -9.78 13.77 5.17
CA GLU A 80 -9.81 15.25 5.19
C GLU A 80 -8.53 15.86 4.61
N ALA A 81 -7.39 15.19 4.74
CA ALA A 81 -6.13 15.59 4.11
C ALA A 81 -6.09 15.34 2.60
N GLY A 82 -7.07 14.62 2.04
CA GLY A 82 -7.18 14.35 0.61
C GLY A 82 -6.54 13.02 0.18
N ALA A 83 -6.31 12.09 1.10
CA ALA A 83 -5.97 10.71 0.74
C ALA A 83 -7.10 10.11 -0.12
N MET A 84 -6.71 9.41 -1.19
CA MET A 84 -7.62 8.76 -2.13
C MET A 84 -7.94 7.32 -1.74
N PHE A 85 -7.16 6.75 -0.83
CA PHE A 85 -7.36 5.42 -0.24
C PHE A 85 -6.64 5.31 1.10
N ALA A 86 -7.01 4.31 1.91
CA ALA A 86 -6.34 4.00 3.17
C ALA A 86 -5.95 2.51 3.25
N ILE A 87 -4.83 2.25 3.91
CA ILE A 87 -4.31 0.92 4.19
C ILE A 87 -4.07 0.81 5.71
N SER A 88 -4.65 -0.22 6.31
CA SER A 88 -4.38 -0.56 7.72
C SER A 88 -3.40 -1.74 7.81
N PRO A 89 -2.67 -1.87 8.92
CA PRO A 89 -1.82 -3.03 9.16
C PRO A 89 -2.62 -4.27 9.62
N GLY A 90 -3.86 -4.07 10.06
CA GLY A 90 -4.74 -5.10 10.60
C GLY A 90 -6.21 -4.68 10.57
N ILE A 91 -7.10 -5.55 11.02
CA ILE A 91 -8.54 -5.29 11.09
C ILE A 91 -9.11 -5.76 12.43
N ASN A 92 -10.08 -5.01 12.94
CA ASN A 92 -10.94 -5.39 14.06
C ASN A 92 -12.35 -4.84 13.81
N THR A 93 -13.35 -5.30 14.55
CA THR A 93 -14.75 -4.94 14.32
C THR A 93 -14.99 -3.41 14.34
N PRO A 94 -14.50 -2.63 15.33
CA PRO A 94 -14.69 -1.18 15.31
C PRO A 94 -14.08 -0.50 14.09
N PHE A 95 -12.88 -0.91 13.67
CA PHE A 95 -12.23 -0.34 12.49
C PHE A 95 -12.90 -0.78 11.19
N ALA A 96 -13.34 -2.03 11.08
CA ALA A 96 -14.03 -2.56 9.91
C ALA A 96 -15.33 -1.79 9.65
N GLN A 97 -16.11 -1.51 10.70
CA GLN A 97 -17.33 -0.71 10.60
C GLN A 97 -17.04 0.72 10.12
N ALA A 98 -16.02 1.38 10.68
CA ALA A 98 -15.63 2.71 10.25
C ALA A 98 -15.09 2.74 8.81
N ALA A 99 -14.31 1.73 8.43
CA ALA A 99 -13.74 1.58 7.10
C ALA A 99 -14.82 1.34 6.04
N ALA A 100 -15.84 0.53 6.34
CA ALA A 100 -16.93 0.24 5.42
C ALA A 100 -17.84 1.45 5.17
N ALA A 101 -17.91 2.38 6.14
CA ALA A 101 -18.67 3.62 6.04
C ALA A 101 -17.84 4.81 5.50
N ALA A 102 -16.58 4.61 5.14
CA ALA A 102 -15.69 5.68 4.72
C ALA A 102 -15.92 6.10 3.26
N ASP A 103 -15.71 7.38 2.97
CA ASP A 103 -15.84 7.95 1.62
C ASP A 103 -14.70 7.57 0.67
N ILE A 104 -13.65 6.91 1.19
CA ILE A 104 -12.49 6.45 0.42
C ILE A 104 -12.32 4.94 0.57
N PRO A 105 -11.84 4.24 -0.47
CA PRO A 105 -11.57 2.81 -0.40
C PRO A 105 -10.54 2.50 0.69
N VAL A 106 -10.81 1.45 1.46
CA VAL A 106 -9.91 0.91 2.49
C VAL A 106 -9.45 -0.49 2.10
N ILE A 107 -8.16 -0.75 2.24
CA ILE A 107 -7.53 -2.06 2.01
C ILE A 107 -7.00 -2.53 3.38
N PRO A 108 -7.79 -3.32 4.13
CA PRO A 108 -7.41 -3.71 5.47
C PRO A 108 -6.31 -4.78 5.48
N GLY A 109 -5.47 -4.75 6.51
CA GLY A 109 -4.48 -5.79 6.78
C GLY A 109 -5.10 -7.04 7.41
N VAL A 110 -4.60 -8.21 7.02
CA VAL A 110 -4.90 -9.52 7.61
C VAL A 110 -3.61 -10.34 7.73
N SER A 111 -3.60 -11.28 8.67
CA SER A 111 -2.52 -12.23 8.95
C SER A 111 -3.00 -13.68 8.95
N GLY A 112 -4.32 -13.93 8.96
CA GLY A 112 -4.90 -15.28 8.90
C GLY A 112 -6.38 -15.32 8.50
N ALA A 113 -6.95 -16.53 8.48
CA ALA A 113 -8.30 -16.78 7.97
C ALA A 113 -9.42 -16.08 8.77
N GLY A 114 -9.31 -16.00 10.09
CA GLY A 114 -10.34 -15.34 10.93
C GLY A 114 -10.48 -13.85 10.63
N GLU A 115 -9.35 -13.14 10.48
CA GLU A 115 -9.34 -11.73 10.09
C GLU A 115 -9.82 -11.54 8.66
N LEU A 116 -9.53 -12.49 7.76
CA LEU A 116 -10.02 -12.46 6.39
C LEU A 116 -11.54 -12.67 6.31
N MET A 117 -12.11 -13.54 7.14
CA MET A 117 -13.56 -13.71 7.28
C MET A 117 -14.22 -12.42 7.77
N LEU A 118 -13.64 -11.78 8.79
CA LEU A 118 -14.10 -10.46 9.27
C LEU A 118 -14.03 -9.41 8.16
N ALA A 119 -12.94 -9.38 7.38
CA ALA A 119 -12.82 -8.45 6.25
C ALA A 119 -13.95 -8.67 5.23
N LEU A 120 -14.23 -9.93 4.87
CA LEU A 120 -15.30 -10.30 3.94
C LEU A 120 -16.70 -9.96 4.47
N GLU A 121 -16.95 -10.11 5.77
CA GLU A 121 -18.23 -9.74 6.40
C GLU A 121 -18.57 -8.26 6.20
N TYR A 122 -17.55 -7.40 6.17
CA TYR A 122 -17.69 -5.97 5.91
C TYR A 122 -17.48 -5.59 4.43
N GLY A 123 -17.45 -6.57 3.53
CA GLY A 123 -17.37 -6.35 2.08
C GLY A 123 -15.96 -6.12 1.53
N PHE A 124 -14.90 -6.35 2.32
CA PHE A 124 -13.51 -6.23 1.85
C PHE A 124 -13.03 -7.55 1.24
N ASP A 125 -12.92 -7.59 -0.09
CA ASP A 125 -12.36 -8.72 -0.85
C ASP A 125 -10.91 -8.50 -1.30
N THR A 126 -10.38 -7.30 -1.05
CA THR A 126 -9.08 -6.84 -1.49
C THR A 126 -8.33 -6.34 -0.27
N VAL A 127 -7.33 -7.10 0.16
CA VAL A 127 -6.72 -6.96 1.48
C VAL A 127 -5.19 -6.90 1.40
N LYS A 128 -4.56 -6.47 2.48
CA LYS A 128 -3.11 -6.53 2.67
C LYS A 128 -2.76 -7.77 3.49
N LEU A 129 -1.83 -8.59 3.03
CA LEU A 129 -1.23 -9.62 3.89
C LEU A 129 -0.05 -8.98 4.64
N PHE A 130 -0.13 -8.91 5.96
CA PHE A 130 0.90 -8.25 6.76
C PHE A 130 1.09 -8.90 8.14
N PRO A 131 2.33 -9.03 8.64
CA PRO A 131 3.61 -8.89 7.93
C PRO A 131 3.93 -10.15 7.08
N ALA A 132 3.89 -10.01 5.74
CA ALA A 132 3.82 -11.14 4.79
C ALA A 132 4.83 -12.27 5.06
N GLU A 133 6.14 -11.98 5.10
CA GLU A 133 7.16 -13.02 5.34
C GLU A 133 6.98 -13.72 6.70
N ALA A 134 6.70 -12.95 7.74
CA ALA A 134 6.61 -13.48 9.11
C ALA A 134 5.33 -14.30 9.37
N VAL A 135 4.28 -14.12 8.57
CA VAL A 135 3.03 -14.89 8.68
C VAL A 135 2.95 -16.08 7.70
N GLY A 136 4.07 -16.43 7.05
CA GLY A 136 4.19 -17.61 6.19
C GLY A 136 4.22 -17.32 4.68
N GLY A 137 4.19 -16.04 4.28
CA GLY A 137 4.47 -15.59 2.92
C GLY A 137 3.64 -16.28 1.84
N ILE A 138 4.31 -16.75 0.78
CA ILE A 138 3.67 -17.46 -0.34
C ILE A 138 2.90 -18.71 0.12
N LYS A 139 3.37 -19.43 1.15
CA LYS A 139 2.65 -20.60 1.68
C LYS A 139 1.30 -20.18 2.26
N MET A 140 1.25 -19.08 3.00
CA MET A 140 0.01 -18.50 3.52
C MET A 140 -0.93 -18.07 2.39
N LEU A 141 -0.41 -17.35 1.39
CA LEU A 141 -1.21 -16.92 0.22
C LEU A 141 -1.87 -18.11 -0.50
N LYS A 142 -1.14 -19.21 -0.70
CA LYS A 142 -1.67 -20.43 -1.30
C LYS A 142 -2.70 -21.11 -0.40
N ALA A 143 -2.45 -21.19 0.90
CA ALA A 143 -3.37 -21.80 1.86
C ALA A 143 -4.70 -21.05 1.94
N LEU A 144 -4.67 -19.70 1.92
CA LEU A 144 -5.87 -18.87 1.92
C LEU A 144 -6.62 -18.90 0.58
N HIS A 145 -5.94 -19.14 -0.55
CA HIS A 145 -6.60 -19.14 -1.86
C HIS A 145 -7.64 -20.26 -2.02
N GLY A 146 -7.44 -21.40 -1.38
CA GLY A 146 -8.38 -22.53 -1.42
C GLY A 146 -9.80 -22.17 -0.92
N PRO A 147 -9.95 -21.72 0.34
CA PRO A 147 -11.25 -21.32 0.89
C PRO A 147 -11.73 -19.93 0.41
N PHE A 148 -10.83 -19.06 -0.06
CA PHE A 148 -11.16 -17.67 -0.43
C PHE A 148 -10.69 -17.31 -1.86
N PRO A 149 -11.18 -18.00 -2.92
CA PRO A 149 -10.70 -17.81 -4.29
C PRO A 149 -10.98 -16.41 -4.87
N GLN A 150 -11.99 -15.72 -4.35
CA GLN A 150 -12.37 -14.37 -4.75
C GLN A 150 -11.42 -13.29 -4.21
N VAL A 151 -10.71 -13.56 -3.12
CA VAL A 151 -9.89 -12.57 -2.43
C VAL A 151 -8.63 -12.25 -3.22
N ARG A 152 -8.20 -10.99 -3.16
CA ARG A 152 -6.94 -10.51 -3.71
C ARG A 152 -6.08 -9.82 -2.66
N PHE A 153 -4.77 -9.95 -2.80
CA PHE A 153 -3.79 -9.53 -1.81
C PHE A 153 -2.80 -8.51 -2.36
N CYS A 154 -2.40 -7.58 -1.50
CA CYS A 154 -1.13 -6.86 -1.55
C CYS A 154 -0.26 -7.30 -0.36
N PRO A 155 0.57 -8.36 -0.51
CA PRO A 155 1.47 -8.78 0.56
C PRO A 155 2.52 -7.71 0.80
N THR A 156 2.78 -7.41 2.07
CA THR A 156 3.71 -6.35 2.51
C THR A 156 4.45 -6.79 3.76
N GLY A 157 5.74 -6.46 3.87
CA GLY A 157 6.57 -6.74 5.05
C GLY A 157 7.53 -7.89 4.81
N GLY A 158 8.83 -7.59 4.80
CA GLY A 158 9.90 -8.54 4.47
C GLY A 158 10.13 -8.76 2.97
N ILE A 159 9.34 -8.12 2.10
CA ILE A 159 9.49 -8.26 0.65
C ILE A 159 10.49 -7.23 0.14
N GLY A 160 11.47 -7.70 -0.62
CA GLY A 160 12.43 -6.88 -1.36
C GLY A 160 12.44 -7.24 -2.86
N PRO A 161 13.29 -6.58 -3.67
CA PRO A 161 13.33 -6.79 -5.11
C PRO A 161 13.55 -8.24 -5.55
N ALA A 162 14.34 -9.00 -4.78
CA ALA A 162 14.64 -10.40 -5.07
C ALA A 162 13.43 -11.33 -4.84
N ALA A 163 12.59 -11.06 -3.83
CA ALA A 163 11.45 -11.91 -3.48
C ALA A 163 10.15 -11.49 -4.20
N ALA A 164 10.04 -10.21 -4.59
CA ALA A 164 8.83 -9.66 -5.20
C ALA A 164 8.30 -10.46 -6.42
N PRO A 165 9.14 -10.95 -7.36
CA PRO A 165 8.66 -11.76 -8.49
C PRO A 165 7.88 -13.01 -8.08
N ASP A 166 8.32 -13.71 -7.03
CA ASP A 166 7.68 -14.95 -6.59
C ASP A 166 6.30 -14.69 -5.97
N TYR A 167 6.13 -13.55 -5.29
CA TYR A 167 4.83 -13.09 -4.80
C TYR A 167 3.91 -12.68 -5.94
N LEU A 168 4.44 -11.87 -6.87
CA LEU A 168 3.73 -11.39 -8.05
C LEU A 168 3.29 -12.53 -8.99
N ALA A 169 3.93 -13.70 -8.91
CA ALA A 169 3.55 -14.89 -9.64
C ALA A 169 2.29 -15.59 -9.09
N GLN A 170 1.81 -15.25 -7.89
CA GLN A 170 0.65 -15.91 -7.29
C GLN A 170 -0.67 -15.35 -7.88
N PRO A 171 -1.66 -16.20 -8.21
CA PRO A 171 -2.89 -15.77 -8.89
C PRO A 171 -3.79 -14.86 -8.05
N ASN A 172 -3.62 -14.88 -6.73
CA ASN A 172 -4.35 -14.04 -5.78
C ASN A 172 -3.58 -12.79 -5.36
N VAL A 173 -2.45 -12.44 -5.98
CA VAL A 173 -1.67 -11.23 -5.68
C VAL A 173 -1.83 -10.22 -6.82
N LEU A 174 -2.14 -8.97 -6.49
CA LEU A 174 -2.28 -7.88 -7.48
C LEU A 174 -1.00 -7.06 -7.62
N CYS A 175 -0.35 -6.79 -6.49
CA CYS A 175 0.90 -6.05 -6.37
C CYS A 175 1.58 -6.44 -5.07
N VAL A 176 2.79 -5.94 -4.81
CA VAL A 176 3.46 -6.09 -3.50
C VAL A 176 3.68 -4.72 -2.84
N GLY A 177 3.70 -4.68 -1.51
CA GLY A 177 4.07 -3.50 -0.75
C GLY A 177 5.53 -3.54 -0.30
N GLY A 178 6.27 -2.45 -0.47
CA GLY A 178 7.72 -2.43 -0.19
C GLY A 178 8.30 -1.07 0.17
N SER A 179 9.26 -1.04 1.08
CA SER A 179 9.96 0.20 1.48
C SER A 179 11.29 0.43 0.76
N TRP A 180 11.73 -0.49 -0.11
CA TRP A 180 13.04 -0.40 -0.78
C TRP A 180 13.13 0.74 -1.80
N LEU A 181 11.98 1.27 -2.24
CA LEU A 181 11.91 2.37 -3.22
C LEU A 181 12.27 3.72 -2.60
N THR A 182 12.12 3.87 -1.28
CA THR A 182 12.35 5.13 -0.57
C THR A 182 13.33 4.97 0.59
N PRO A 183 14.60 4.61 0.33
CA PRO A 183 15.61 4.54 1.39
C PRO A 183 15.71 5.89 2.12
N ALA A 184 15.69 5.86 3.46
CA ALA A 184 15.65 7.07 4.27
C ALA A 184 16.81 8.03 3.99
N GLN A 185 18.00 7.48 3.70
CA GLN A 185 19.18 8.26 3.33
C GLN A 185 18.97 9.05 2.04
N LEU A 186 18.47 8.41 0.97
CA LEU A 186 18.25 9.07 -0.32
C LEU A 186 17.18 10.16 -0.22
N VAL A 187 16.15 9.94 0.60
CA VAL A 187 15.11 10.96 0.86
C VAL A 187 15.69 12.16 1.61
N ALA A 188 16.51 11.92 2.64
CA ALA A 188 17.16 12.99 3.42
C ALA A 188 18.13 13.82 2.56
N GLU A 189 18.89 13.17 1.69
CA GLU A 189 19.82 13.81 0.74
C GLU A 189 19.10 14.44 -0.46
N LYS A 190 17.78 14.29 -0.58
CA LYS A 190 16.98 14.72 -1.73
C LYS A 190 17.51 14.18 -3.07
N ASN A 191 18.04 12.95 -3.05
CA ASN A 191 18.58 12.28 -4.22
C ASN A 191 17.45 11.67 -5.08
N TRP A 192 16.65 12.56 -5.67
CA TRP A 192 15.45 12.20 -6.45
C TRP A 192 15.76 11.33 -7.65
N ARG A 193 16.90 11.56 -8.31
CA ARG A 193 17.36 10.73 -9.44
C ARG A 193 17.51 9.26 -9.02
N ALA A 194 18.17 8.99 -7.90
CA ALA A 194 18.34 7.62 -7.42
C ALA A 194 16.99 6.95 -7.07
N ILE A 195 16.03 7.72 -6.54
CA ILE A 195 14.69 7.22 -6.25
C ILE A 195 13.91 6.91 -7.53
N THR A 196 14.01 7.77 -8.56
CA THR A 196 13.46 7.51 -9.89
C THR A 196 14.02 6.22 -10.48
N GLU A 197 15.34 6.00 -10.41
CA GLU A 197 15.98 4.76 -10.88
C GLU A 197 15.47 3.52 -10.14
N LEU A 198 15.28 3.59 -8.81
CA LEU A 198 14.69 2.49 -8.03
C LEU A 198 13.24 2.21 -8.42
N ALA A 199 12.46 3.25 -8.70
CA ALA A 199 11.09 3.14 -9.18
C ALA A 199 11.03 2.48 -10.57
N GLU A 200 11.86 2.92 -11.52
CA GLU A 200 11.94 2.34 -12.86
C GLU A 200 12.30 0.85 -12.84
N GLN A 201 13.24 0.47 -11.98
CA GLN A 201 13.61 -0.93 -11.78
C GLN A 201 12.44 -1.75 -11.22
N SER A 202 11.69 -1.16 -10.29
CA SER A 202 10.55 -1.82 -9.63
C SER A 202 9.36 -2.01 -10.57
N VAL A 203 9.09 -1.07 -11.49
CA VAL A 203 8.02 -1.20 -12.49
C VAL A 203 8.29 -2.35 -13.48
N ARG A 204 9.55 -2.73 -13.69
CA ARG A 204 9.93 -3.86 -14.56
C ARG A 204 9.67 -5.24 -13.93
N LEU A 205 9.36 -5.29 -12.64
CA LEU A 205 8.92 -6.52 -11.96
C LEU A 205 7.54 -6.89 -12.51
N LYS A 206 7.41 -8.02 -13.20
CA LYS A 206 6.15 -8.40 -13.88
C LYS A 206 5.21 -9.17 -12.93
N PRO A 207 3.90 -8.85 -12.93
CA PRO A 207 2.88 -9.70 -12.33
C PRO A 207 2.65 -10.94 -13.21
N ALA A 208 2.21 -12.05 -12.61
CA ALA A 208 1.66 -13.15 -13.40
C ALA A 208 0.48 -12.63 -14.24
N PRO A 209 0.29 -13.11 -15.48
CA PRO A 209 -0.90 -12.80 -16.25
C PRO A 209 -2.13 -13.27 -15.48
N HIS A 210 -3.00 -12.35 -15.08
CA HIS A 210 -4.29 -12.67 -14.47
C HIS A 210 -5.14 -13.41 -15.52
N ARG A 211 -5.39 -14.71 -15.29
CA ARG A 211 -6.34 -15.51 -16.05
C ARG A 211 -7.68 -15.54 -15.32
#